data_AF-A0A0F5IYB6-F1
#
_entry.id   AF-A0A0F5IYB6-F1
#
_cell.length_a   1.000
_cell.length_b   1.000
_cell.length_c   1.000
_cell.angle_alpha   90.00
_cell.angle_beta   90.00
_cell.angle_gamma   90.00
#
_symmetry.space_group_name_H-M   'P 1'
#
loop_
_entity.id
_entity.type
_entity.pdbx_description
1 polymer ?
#
loop_
_entity_poly.entity_id
_entity_poly.type
_entity_poly.pdbx_seq_one_letter_code
_entity_poly.pdbx_strand_id
1 'polypeptide(L)'
;MGEYKTPGVYIKEKNAFGNSIVEVETAIPVFIGLTEKALNGTTSLLNKPMRISSMTEYNNYFGGAPTPKFKIETVNAKSGDTDKCLCVYDEKAGTGLKASLENNLCTLYYHMILFFANGGGTCYIVSIGNYSQKISDIYEGNKATVFSNIKKEQDITMLVVPEAVNADNQINIYTNLLGLCDSKKYFAILDIPKKGSNETPDPVDFFRNAIGTTNLQFSAAYYPWLETSVLLDTDINGEILVWDYDKSISSVNPQLDKYIKDCFYKIQNKKESEKADAKLLTDSDVKQVKNDLHNTLFQNWPQYKLIAKKVKDFLNLLPPSAAMAGIYTMVDNTRGVWKAPANVSINYVNKPAIPITNADQEDLNMPMSGKAINAIRTFPGEGIKVWGARTLDGNSQDWRYINVRRTMIFLEQSVKNAARAYVFEPNDANTWINMKCMIENFLRSVWKRGGLAGTTPEEAFEVHVGLGDTMIADDILEGIMRITVLVAISHPAEFIEITFQQQMQKS
;
A
#
# COMPACT_ATOMS: atom_id res chain seq x y z
N MET A 1 28.33 12.66 55.49
CA MET A 1 29.40 13.69 55.49
C MET A 1 28.93 14.82 54.59
N GLY A 2 28.95 16.07 55.06
CA GLY A 2 28.62 17.22 54.21
C GLY A 2 29.58 17.31 53.02
N GLU A 3 29.02 17.49 51.82
CA GLU A 3 29.76 17.54 50.54
C GLU A 3 30.79 18.68 50.51
N TYR A 4 30.62 19.69 51.36
CA TYR A 4 31.53 20.83 51.50
C TYR A 4 32.08 20.91 52.92
N LYS A 5 33.41 20.99 53.03
CA LYS A 5 34.15 20.96 54.32
C LYS A 5 34.86 22.28 54.64
N THR A 6 34.71 23.31 53.81
CA THR A 6 35.32 24.63 54.02
C THR A 6 34.34 25.76 53.69
N PRO A 7 34.43 26.92 54.34
CA PRO A 7 33.67 28.10 53.94
C PRO A 7 34.24 28.66 52.62
N GLY A 8 33.41 28.82 51.58
CA GLY A 8 33.80 29.36 50.28
C GLY A 8 32.64 29.46 49.29
N VAL A 9 32.89 30.09 48.15
CA VAL A 9 31.94 30.11 47.01
C VAL A 9 32.30 28.97 46.06
N TYR A 10 31.33 28.09 45.79
CA TYR A 10 31.50 26.96 44.89
C TYR A 10 30.65 27.14 43.64
N ILE A 11 31.25 26.95 42.47
CA ILE A 11 30.53 26.86 41.20
C ILE A 11 30.36 25.37 40.90
N LYS A 12 29.10 24.92 40.78
CA LYS A 12 28.76 23.56 40.36
C LYS A 12 28.14 23.68 38.97
N GLU A 13 28.87 23.28 37.95
CA GLU A 13 28.32 23.17 36.60
C GLU A 13 27.37 21.97 36.57
N LYS A 14 26.07 22.27 36.48
CA LYS A 14 25.05 21.28 36.14
C LYS A 14 24.78 21.43 34.66
N ASN A 15 24.89 20.33 33.90
CA ASN A 15 24.43 20.32 32.52
C ASN A 15 22.96 20.72 32.48
N ALA A 16 22.64 21.79 31.76
CA ALA A 16 21.30 22.38 31.72
C ALA A 16 20.33 21.59 30.82
N PHE A 17 20.86 20.73 29.94
CA PHE A 17 20.07 19.99 28.97
C PHE A 17 20.07 18.50 29.32
N GLY A 18 18.89 18.00 29.69
CA GLY A 18 18.64 16.55 29.76
C GLY A 18 18.51 15.94 28.37
N ASN A 19 18.52 14.62 28.29
CA ASN A 19 18.22 13.89 27.06
C ASN A 19 16.85 14.33 26.50
N SER A 20 16.75 14.54 25.19
CA SER A 20 15.50 14.85 24.50
C SER A 20 14.96 13.62 23.79
N ILE A 21 13.63 13.47 23.71
CA ILE A 21 13.02 12.41 22.89
C ILE A 21 13.26 12.73 21.42
N VAL A 22 13.92 11.80 20.71
CA VAL A 22 14.01 11.83 19.25
C VAL A 22 12.75 11.19 18.70
N GLU A 23 12.05 11.94 17.85
CA GLU A 23 10.82 11.49 17.19
C GLU A 23 11.12 10.29 16.28
N VAL A 24 10.29 9.25 16.33
CA VAL A 24 10.40 8.15 15.36
C VAL A 24 9.81 8.57 14.03
N GLU A 25 10.27 7.90 12.97
CA GLU A 25 9.65 7.97 11.65
C GLU A 25 8.17 7.56 11.73
N THR A 26 7.32 8.20 10.93
CA THR A 26 5.85 8.02 11.00
C THR A 26 5.27 7.31 9.79
N ALA A 27 5.93 7.43 8.63
CA ALA A 27 5.38 6.99 7.35
C ALA A 27 6.43 6.41 6.39
N ILE A 28 7.16 5.39 6.85
CA ILE A 28 8.06 4.57 6.02
C ILE A 28 7.41 3.20 5.79
N PRO A 29 6.82 2.96 4.61
CA PRO A 29 6.24 1.67 4.27
C PRO A 29 7.30 0.66 3.86
N VAL A 30 7.01 -0.61 4.13
CA VAL A 30 7.62 -1.74 3.43
C VAL A 30 6.61 -2.36 2.47
N PHE A 31 7.04 -2.51 1.22
CA PHE A 31 6.32 -3.21 0.17
C PHE A 31 6.90 -4.60 0.00
N ILE A 32 6.05 -5.62 0.07
CA ILE A 32 6.43 -7.02 -0.14
C ILE A 32 5.78 -7.50 -1.44
N GLY A 33 6.55 -8.14 -2.32
CA GLY A 33 6.01 -8.69 -3.56
C GLY A 33 7.08 -9.27 -4.49
N LEU A 34 6.70 -9.48 -5.74
CA LEU A 34 7.52 -10.05 -6.80
C LEU A 34 8.22 -8.95 -7.61
N THR A 35 9.49 -9.17 -7.96
CA THR A 35 10.31 -8.22 -8.71
C THR A 35 10.96 -8.90 -9.91
N GLU A 36 11.57 -8.16 -10.85
CA GLU A 36 12.29 -8.79 -11.97
C GLU A 36 13.54 -9.52 -11.45
N LYS A 37 14.27 -8.82 -10.58
CA LYS A 37 15.49 -9.26 -9.91
C LYS A 37 15.52 -8.76 -8.47
N ALA A 38 16.49 -9.19 -7.68
CA ALA A 38 16.70 -8.68 -6.33
C ALA A 38 18.21 -8.69 -6.02
N LEU A 39 18.94 -7.71 -6.56
CA LEU A 39 20.40 -7.68 -6.53
C LEU A 39 20.94 -6.28 -6.25
N ASN A 40 21.93 -6.20 -5.37
CA ASN A 40 22.80 -5.04 -5.22
C ASN A 40 24.21 -5.42 -5.69
N GLY A 41 24.53 -5.10 -6.95
CA GLY A 41 25.71 -5.63 -7.62
C GLY A 41 25.65 -7.16 -7.68
N THR A 42 26.56 -7.84 -6.98
CA THR A 42 26.62 -9.30 -6.88
C THR A 42 25.88 -9.86 -5.66
N THR A 43 25.39 -9.00 -4.76
CA THR A 43 24.75 -9.41 -3.50
C THR A 43 23.25 -9.61 -3.70
N SER A 44 22.74 -10.78 -3.31
CA SER A 44 21.30 -11.05 -3.32
C SER A 44 20.56 -10.28 -2.21
N LEU A 45 19.49 -9.61 -2.62
CA LEU A 45 18.53 -8.88 -1.79
C LEU A 45 17.26 -9.70 -1.52
N LEU A 46 17.19 -10.96 -1.96
CA LEU A 46 16.01 -11.80 -1.78
C LEU A 46 15.67 -11.92 -0.28
N ASN A 47 14.39 -11.69 0.06
CA ASN A 47 13.84 -11.71 1.42
C ASN A 47 14.45 -10.69 2.39
N LYS A 48 15.20 -9.70 1.89
CA LYS A 48 15.82 -8.65 2.70
C LYS A 48 15.18 -7.30 2.36
N PRO A 49 14.76 -6.52 3.36
CA PRO A 49 14.34 -5.14 3.15
C PRO A 49 15.49 -4.33 2.54
N MET A 50 15.24 -3.68 1.42
CA MET A 50 16.15 -2.70 0.83
C MET A 50 15.47 -1.33 0.85
N ARG A 51 16.12 -0.37 1.51
CA ARG A 51 15.66 1.02 1.56
C ARG A 51 15.90 1.68 0.19
N ILE A 52 14.86 2.30 -0.34
CA ILE A 52 14.91 3.08 -1.58
C ILE A 52 14.17 4.41 -1.41
N SER A 53 14.45 5.36 -2.30
CA SER A 53 13.88 6.70 -2.31
C SER A 53 13.30 7.11 -3.67
N SER A 54 13.50 6.30 -4.72
CA SER A 54 13.04 6.63 -6.08
C SER A 54 12.82 5.39 -6.95
N MET A 55 12.09 5.56 -8.06
CA MET A 55 11.97 4.52 -9.10
C MET A 55 13.30 4.20 -9.78
N THR A 56 14.25 5.14 -9.82
CA THR A 56 15.60 4.87 -10.37
C THR A 56 16.33 3.84 -9.51
N GLU A 57 16.29 4.00 -8.18
CA GLU A 57 16.84 3.00 -7.26
C GLU A 57 16.07 1.68 -7.33
N TYR A 58 14.74 1.73 -7.45
CA TYR A 58 13.94 0.54 -7.68
C TYR A 58 14.44 -0.23 -8.91
N ASN A 59 14.57 0.42 -10.07
CA ASN A 59 15.03 -0.21 -11.31
C ASN A 59 16.44 -0.80 -11.16
N ASN A 60 17.33 -0.11 -10.45
CA ASN A 60 18.69 -0.58 -10.22
C ASN A 60 18.72 -1.90 -9.45
N TYR A 61 17.97 -2.00 -8.34
CA TYR A 61 18.00 -3.15 -7.45
C TYR A 61 17.02 -4.27 -7.84
N PHE A 62 15.84 -3.89 -8.34
CA PHE A 62 14.69 -4.77 -8.53
C PHE A 62 14.26 -4.97 -9.97
N GLY A 63 14.79 -4.15 -10.89
CA GLY A 63 14.53 -4.24 -12.32
C GLY A 63 13.24 -3.54 -12.77
N GLY A 64 12.88 -3.76 -14.03
CA GLY A 64 11.80 -3.09 -14.73
C GLY A 64 10.43 -3.74 -14.56
N ALA A 65 9.47 -3.20 -15.31
CA ALA A 65 8.10 -3.68 -15.34
C ALA A 65 8.02 -5.13 -15.87
N PRO A 66 7.10 -5.96 -15.36
CA PRO A 66 6.85 -7.27 -15.93
C PRO A 66 6.23 -7.14 -17.33
N THR A 67 6.50 -8.12 -18.20
CA THR A 67 5.86 -8.25 -19.51
C THR A 67 4.77 -9.34 -19.44
N PRO A 68 3.53 -9.00 -19.07
CA PRO A 68 2.43 -9.97 -19.06
C PRO A 68 2.13 -10.43 -20.49
N LYS A 69 1.97 -11.73 -20.70
CA LYS A 69 1.70 -12.32 -22.01
C LYS A 69 0.24 -12.74 -22.09
N PHE A 70 -0.49 -12.13 -23.01
CA PHE A 70 -1.86 -12.48 -23.34
C PHE A 70 -1.88 -13.19 -24.68
N LYS A 71 -2.18 -14.50 -24.64
CA LYS A 71 -2.40 -15.30 -25.84
C LYS A 71 -3.69 -14.90 -26.52
N ILE A 72 -3.59 -14.44 -27.77
CA ILE A 72 -4.73 -14.06 -28.59
C ILE A 72 -5.18 -15.26 -29.43
N GLU A 73 -6.49 -15.51 -29.42
CA GLU A 73 -7.14 -16.57 -30.18
C GLU A 73 -8.42 -16.05 -30.83
N THR A 74 -8.74 -16.52 -32.04
CA THR A 74 -10.04 -16.27 -32.67
C THR A 74 -11.11 -17.16 -32.06
N VAL A 75 -12.28 -16.59 -31.77
CA VAL A 75 -13.43 -17.31 -31.22
C VAL A 75 -14.66 -17.13 -32.10
N ASN A 76 -15.48 -18.18 -32.21
CA ASN A 76 -16.71 -18.19 -33.01
C ASN A 76 -17.99 -18.05 -32.16
N ALA A 77 -17.84 -17.91 -30.84
CA ALA A 77 -18.94 -17.76 -29.91
C ALA A 77 -18.66 -16.65 -28.91
N LYS A 78 -19.72 -15.95 -28.51
CA LYS A 78 -19.68 -14.93 -27.46
C LYS A 78 -19.32 -15.60 -26.13
N SER A 79 -18.35 -15.02 -25.45
CA SER A 79 -17.94 -15.43 -24.09
C SER A 79 -17.72 -14.18 -23.23
N GLY A 80 -17.96 -14.31 -21.93
CA GLY A 80 -17.76 -13.22 -20.96
C GLY A 80 -16.29 -13.09 -20.55
N ASP A 81 -15.94 -11.93 -20.01
CA ASP A 81 -14.63 -11.70 -19.41
C ASP A 81 -14.52 -12.48 -18.08
N THR A 82 -13.32 -12.96 -17.78
CA THR A 82 -12.92 -13.56 -16.50
C THR A 82 -11.62 -12.91 -16.02
N ASP A 83 -11.11 -13.28 -14.84
CA ASP A 83 -9.87 -12.70 -14.32
C ASP A 83 -8.61 -13.06 -15.11
N LYS A 84 -8.69 -14.03 -16.02
CA LYS A 84 -7.56 -14.44 -16.87
C LYS A 84 -7.89 -14.40 -18.36
N CYS A 85 -9.11 -14.04 -18.72
CA CYS A 85 -9.59 -14.13 -20.09
C CYS A 85 -10.43 -12.90 -20.43
N LEU A 86 -10.07 -12.21 -21.50
CA LEU A 86 -10.81 -11.06 -22.00
C LEU A 86 -11.34 -11.40 -23.38
N CYS A 87 -12.59 -11.04 -23.66
CA CYS A 87 -13.27 -11.42 -24.90
C CYS A 87 -13.88 -10.20 -25.58
N VAL A 88 -13.76 -10.15 -26.90
CA VAL A 88 -14.45 -9.20 -27.77
C VAL A 88 -15.12 -10.00 -28.86
N TYR A 89 -16.42 -9.80 -29.05
CA TYR A 89 -17.21 -10.54 -30.04
C TYR A 89 -17.98 -9.57 -30.93
N ASP A 90 -17.96 -9.81 -32.23
CA ASP A 90 -18.75 -9.08 -33.20
C ASP A 90 -19.92 -9.97 -33.66
N GLU A 91 -21.12 -9.61 -33.21
CA GLU A 91 -22.35 -10.36 -33.51
C GLU A 91 -22.69 -10.37 -35.01
N LYS A 92 -22.26 -9.36 -35.77
CA LYS A 92 -22.52 -9.30 -37.22
C LYS A 92 -21.57 -10.20 -38.00
N ALA A 93 -20.30 -10.23 -37.59
CA ALA A 93 -19.28 -11.03 -38.24
C ALA A 93 -19.28 -12.50 -37.75
N GLY A 94 -20.00 -12.81 -36.66
CA GLY A 94 -20.02 -14.15 -36.05
C GLY A 94 -18.68 -14.58 -35.45
N THR A 95 -17.73 -13.66 -35.32
CA THR A 95 -16.34 -13.91 -34.92
C THR A 95 -15.89 -12.92 -33.87
N GLY A 96 -14.90 -13.30 -33.08
CA GLY A 96 -14.34 -12.51 -32.01
C GLY A 96 -12.89 -12.85 -31.71
N LEU A 97 -12.33 -12.11 -30.77
CA LEU A 97 -11.00 -12.34 -30.22
C LEU A 97 -11.08 -12.60 -28.73
N LYS A 98 -10.25 -13.52 -28.27
CA LYS A 98 -10.06 -13.88 -26.88
C LYS A 98 -8.59 -13.66 -26.52
N ALA A 99 -8.32 -12.95 -25.44
CA ALA A 99 -7.00 -12.75 -24.88
C ALA A 99 -6.91 -13.49 -23.53
N SER A 100 -6.05 -14.51 -23.44
CA SER A 100 -5.85 -15.31 -22.23
C SER A 100 -4.49 -15.04 -21.61
N LEU A 101 -4.44 -14.62 -20.36
CA LEU A 101 -3.19 -14.39 -19.63
C LEU A 101 -2.45 -15.73 -19.40
N GLU A 102 -1.23 -15.86 -19.93
CA GLU A 102 -0.43 -17.09 -19.83
C GLU A 102 0.47 -17.12 -18.58
N ASN A 103 1.01 -15.97 -18.17
CA ASN A 103 1.93 -15.85 -17.04
C ASN A 103 1.27 -15.25 -15.79
N ASN A 104 2.02 -15.21 -14.69
CA ASN A 104 1.51 -14.65 -13.44
C ASN A 104 1.39 -13.13 -13.55
N LEU A 105 0.28 -12.59 -13.06
CA LEU A 105 0.09 -11.15 -12.96
C LEU A 105 0.91 -10.62 -11.79
N CYS A 106 2.02 -9.95 -12.11
CA CYS A 106 2.84 -9.21 -11.14
C CYS A 106 2.58 -7.72 -11.34
N THR A 107 2.28 -7.00 -10.26
CA THR A 107 1.90 -5.58 -10.29
C THR A 107 2.72 -4.69 -9.37
N LEU A 108 3.65 -5.25 -8.57
CA LEU A 108 4.43 -4.45 -7.61
C LEU A 108 5.13 -3.25 -8.25
N TYR A 109 5.70 -3.42 -9.46
CA TYR A 109 6.32 -2.32 -10.21
C TYR A 109 5.38 -1.12 -10.40
N TYR A 110 4.15 -1.38 -10.84
CA TYR A 110 3.14 -0.35 -11.09
C TYR A 110 2.59 0.25 -9.79
N HIS A 111 2.51 -0.56 -8.72
CA HIS A 111 2.21 -0.06 -7.38
C HIS A 111 3.27 0.93 -6.88
N MET A 112 4.55 0.70 -7.18
CA MET A 112 5.60 1.65 -6.82
C MET A 112 5.46 2.98 -7.58
N ILE A 113 5.07 2.95 -8.87
CA ILE A 113 4.74 4.17 -9.61
C ILE A 113 3.61 4.93 -8.92
N LEU A 114 2.52 4.25 -8.53
CA LEU A 114 1.42 4.88 -7.80
C LEU A 114 1.86 5.46 -6.45
N PHE A 115 2.68 4.74 -5.70
CA PHE A 115 3.22 5.20 -4.41
C PHE A 115 3.96 6.53 -4.57
N PHE A 116 4.95 6.59 -5.46
CA PHE A 116 5.75 7.80 -5.68
C PHE A 116 4.91 8.94 -6.27
N ALA A 117 3.96 8.65 -7.16
CA ALA A 117 3.06 9.65 -7.75
C ALA A 117 2.11 10.30 -6.73
N ASN A 118 1.85 9.64 -5.60
CA ASN A 118 0.95 10.10 -4.54
C ASN A 118 1.69 10.64 -3.31
N GLY A 119 2.94 11.09 -3.48
CA GLY A 119 3.75 11.70 -2.42
C GLY A 119 4.52 10.71 -1.56
N GLY A 120 4.67 9.47 -2.06
CA GLY A 120 5.60 8.50 -1.50
C GLY A 120 7.04 9.01 -1.53
N GLY A 121 7.76 8.75 -0.44
CA GLY A 121 9.16 9.11 -0.27
C GLY A 121 10.03 7.88 -0.05
N THR A 122 10.82 7.88 1.02
CA THR A 122 11.56 6.68 1.41
C THR A 122 10.61 5.53 1.73
N CYS A 123 10.93 4.35 1.19
CA CYS A 123 10.27 3.10 1.51
C CYS A 123 11.27 1.94 1.51
N TYR A 124 10.82 0.78 1.98
CA TYR A 124 11.55 -0.48 1.86
C TYR A 124 10.85 -1.38 0.85
N ILE A 125 11.64 -2.09 0.04
CA ILE A 125 11.14 -3.17 -0.82
C ILE A 125 11.69 -4.50 -0.30
N VAL A 126 10.81 -5.49 -0.19
CA VAL A 126 11.18 -6.87 0.05
C VAL A 126 10.72 -7.71 -1.14
N SER A 127 11.67 -8.10 -1.98
CA SER A 127 11.42 -9.10 -3.01
C SER A 127 11.36 -10.49 -2.38
N ILE A 128 10.27 -11.21 -2.59
CA ILE A 128 10.09 -12.60 -2.14
C ILE A 128 10.30 -13.62 -3.27
N GLY A 129 10.51 -13.15 -4.49
CA GLY A 129 10.67 -13.97 -5.69
C GLY A 129 10.64 -13.14 -6.97
N ASN A 130 10.65 -13.83 -8.11
CA ASN A 130 10.64 -13.20 -9.42
C ASN A 130 9.33 -13.40 -10.21
N TYR A 131 9.20 -12.72 -11.36
CA TYR A 131 8.00 -12.75 -12.20
C TYR A 131 7.60 -14.14 -12.75
N SER A 132 8.49 -15.14 -12.69
CA SER A 132 8.18 -16.52 -13.08
C SER A 132 7.46 -17.31 -11.99
N GLN A 133 7.40 -16.78 -10.77
CA GLN A 133 6.83 -17.43 -9.59
C GLN A 133 5.46 -16.84 -9.24
N LYS A 134 4.65 -17.59 -8.48
CA LYS A 134 3.40 -17.08 -7.91
C LYS A 134 3.60 -16.75 -6.45
N ILE A 135 3.05 -15.62 -6.02
CA ILE A 135 3.07 -15.20 -4.62
C ILE A 135 2.42 -16.25 -3.70
N SER A 136 1.34 -16.89 -4.14
CA SER A 136 0.64 -17.96 -3.41
C SER A 136 1.57 -19.12 -3.02
N ASP A 137 2.50 -19.46 -3.91
CA ASP A 137 3.31 -20.67 -3.81
C ASP A 137 4.56 -20.43 -2.97
N ILE A 138 5.07 -19.19 -2.97
CA ILE A 138 6.36 -18.85 -2.35
C ILE A 138 6.21 -18.08 -1.03
N TYR A 139 5.07 -17.46 -0.76
CA TYR A 139 4.89 -16.61 0.41
C TYR A 139 5.16 -17.38 1.71
N GLU A 140 4.56 -18.56 1.89
CA GLU A 140 4.68 -19.36 3.11
C GLU A 140 6.13 -19.78 3.41
N GLY A 141 6.89 -20.15 2.38
CA GLY A 141 8.30 -20.54 2.54
C GLY A 141 9.21 -19.37 2.91
N ASN A 142 8.84 -18.14 2.55
CA ASN A 142 9.67 -16.95 2.76
C ASN A 142 9.23 -16.10 3.97
N LYS A 143 7.97 -16.23 4.43
CA LYS A 143 7.35 -15.33 5.43
C LYS A 143 8.18 -15.15 6.70
N ALA A 144 8.71 -16.23 7.28
CA ALA A 144 9.43 -16.18 8.54
C ALA A 144 10.73 -15.38 8.42
N THR A 145 11.46 -15.58 7.33
CA THR A 145 12.70 -14.86 7.01
C THR A 145 12.41 -13.39 6.75
N VAL A 146 11.40 -13.09 5.93
CA VAL A 146 10.98 -11.71 5.63
C VAL A 146 10.61 -10.97 6.91
N PHE A 147 9.76 -11.57 7.74
CA PHE A 147 9.29 -10.95 8.99
C PHE A 147 10.41 -10.75 10.00
N SER A 148 11.35 -11.71 10.10
CA SER A 148 12.56 -11.56 10.91
C SER A 148 13.41 -10.39 10.46
N ASN A 149 13.59 -10.21 9.15
CA ASN A 149 14.38 -9.09 8.62
C ASN A 149 13.66 -7.75 8.75
N ILE A 150 12.35 -7.67 8.53
CA ILE A 150 11.55 -6.46 8.78
C ILE A 150 11.68 -6.01 10.24
N LYS A 151 11.66 -6.95 11.20
CA LYS A 151 11.82 -6.63 12.63
C LYS A 151 13.19 -6.04 13.00
N LYS A 152 14.22 -6.26 12.18
CA LYS A 152 15.56 -5.68 12.42
C LYS A 152 15.60 -4.19 12.06
N GLU A 153 14.87 -3.80 11.03
CA GLU A 153 14.74 -2.40 10.62
C GLU A 153 13.87 -1.61 11.62
N GLN A 154 14.44 -0.55 12.19
CA GLN A 154 13.79 0.19 13.27
C GLN A 154 12.76 1.21 12.77
N ASP A 155 12.90 1.70 11.54
CA ASP A 155 12.15 2.82 10.98
C ASP A 155 10.93 2.41 10.14
N ILE A 156 10.81 1.13 9.75
CA ILE A 156 9.60 0.60 9.09
C ILE A 156 8.39 0.78 10.01
N THR A 157 7.33 1.41 9.49
CA THR A 157 6.09 1.72 10.22
C THR A 157 4.84 1.23 9.52
N MET A 158 4.84 1.08 8.20
CA MET A 158 3.67 0.61 7.45
C MET A 158 3.97 -0.69 6.72
N LEU A 159 3.00 -1.62 6.70
CA LEU A 159 3.10 -2.90 6.01
C LEU A 159 2.14 -2.93 4.83
N VAL A 160 2.67 -3.16 3.63
CA VAL A 160 1.88 -3.18 2.40
C VAL A 160 2.27 -4.38 1.54
N VAL A 161 1.27 -5.15 1.10
CA VAL A 161 1.46 -6.27 0.16
C VAL A 161 0.43 -6.11 -0.96
N PRO A 162 0.67 -5.21 -1.92
CA PRO A 162 -0.34 -4.86 -2.93
C PRO A 162 -0.77 -6.06 -3.77
N GLU A 163 0.15 -6.98 -4.06
CA GLU A 163 -0.10 -8.18 -4.86
C GLU A 163 -0.85 -9.28 -4.11
N ALA A 164 -1.09 -9.13 -2.79
CA ALA A 164 -1.80 -10.13 -2.01
C ALA A 164 -3.21 -10.41 -2.58
N VAL A 165 -3.87 -9.41 -3.18
CA VAL A 165 -5.19 -9.55 -3.81
C VAL A 165 -5.20 -10.47 -5.03
N ASN A 166 -4.03 -10.74 -5.62
CA ASN A 166 -3.87 -11.64 -6.75
C ASN A 166 -3.52 -13.08 -6.29
N ALA A 167 -3.39 -13.29 -4.98
CA ALA A 167 -3.00 -14.57 -4.39
C ALA A 167 -4.22 -15.34 -3.89
N ASP A 168 -4.27 -16.66 -4.13
CA ASP A 168 -5.34 -17.52 -3.63
C ASP A 168 -5.38 -17.58 -2.08
N ASN A 169 -4.25 -17.29 -1.42
CA ASN A 169 -4.09 -17.24 0.04
C ASN A 169 -4.06 -15.81 0.60
N GLN A 170 -4.67 -14.83 -0.08
CA GLN A 170 -4.73 -13.41 0.31
C GLN A 170 -5.04 -13.19 1.80
N ILE A 171 -6.10 -13.82 2.31
CA ILE A 171 -6.53 -13.61 3.70
C ILE A 171 -5.46 -14.06 4.68
N ASN A 172 -4.77 -15.17 4.41
CA ASN A 172 -3.65 -15.64 5.22
C ASN A 172 -2.49 -14.64 5.21
N ILE A 173 -2.17 -14.05 4.04
CA ILE A 173 -1.17 -12.98 3.95
C ILE A 173 -1.57 -11.83 4.89
N TYR A 174 -2.82 -11.36 4.81
CA TYR A 174 -3.29 -10.25 5.67
C TYR A 174 -3.30 -10.59 7.15
N THR A 175 -3.78 -11.76 7.56
CA THR A 175 -3.75 -12.16 8.98
C THR A 175 -2.32 -12.27 9.51
N ASN A 176 -1.35 -12.67 8.68
CA ASN A 176 0.06 -12.69 9.06
C ASN A 176 0.64 -11.27 9.23
N LEU A 177 0.24 -10.30 8.39
CA LEU A 177 0.61 -8.89 8.58
C LEU A 177 0.01 -8.33 9.88
N LEU A 178 -1.25 -8.68 10.18
CA LEU A 178 -1.89 -8.32 11.45
C LEU A 178 -1.15 -8.94 12.64
N GLY A 179 -0.64 -10.16 12.52
CA GLY A 179 0.22 -10.77 13.54
C GLY A 179 1.53 -10.01 13.79
N LEU A 180 2.14 -9.40 12.76
CA LEU A 180 3.30 -8.50 12.97
C LEU A 180 2.94 -7.28 13.85
N CYS A 181 1.69 -6.84 13.80
CA CYS A 181 1.21 -5.69 14.54
C CYS A 181 1.07 -5.95 16.06
N ASP A 182 1.27 -7.18 16.56
CA ASP A 182 1.38 -7.49 18.00
C ASP A 182 2.47 -6.64 18.70
N SER A 183 3.48 -6.23 17.94
CA SER A 183 4.54 -5.33 18.40
C SER A 183 4.07 -3.88 18.68
N LYS A 184 2.84 -3.54 18.29
CA LYS A 184 2.24 -2.20 18.34
C LYS A 184 3.06 -1.11 17.63
N LYS A 185 3.92 -1.53 16.70
CA LYS A 185 4.81 -0.66 15.92
C LYS A 185 4.28 -0.41 14.51
N TYR A 186 3.66 -1.42 13.92
CA TYR A 186 3.29 -1.41 12.51
C TYR A 186 1.82 -1.06 12.30
N PHE A 187 1.53 -0.48 11.13
CA PHE A 187 0.19 -0.25 10.63
C PHE A 187 0.03 -0.89 9.24
N ALA A 188 -0.91 -1.81 9.06
CA ALA A 188 -1.13 -2.51 7.81
C ALA A 188 -2.14 -1.78 6.91
N ILE A 189 -1.80 -1.62 5.62
CA ILE A 189 -2.71 -1.07 4.61
C ILE A 189 -3.15 -2.22 3.72
N LEU A 190 -4.44 -2.49 3.72
CA LEU A 190 -5.04 -3.67 3.08
C LEU A 190 -5.96 -3.24 1.93
N ASP A 191 -6.14 -4.15 0.99
CA ASP A 191 -7.02 -3.97 -0.16
C ASP A 191 -8.17 -4.98 -0.10
N ILE A 192 -9.36 -4.51 -0.43
CA ILE A 192 -10.50 -5.41 -0.63
C ILE A 192 -10.29 -6.16 -1.95
N PRO A 193 -10.50 -7.50 -2.00
CA PRO A 193 -10.39 -8.26 -3.24
C PRO A 193 -11.36 -7.76 -4.31
N LYS A 194 -11.04 -8.03 -5.58
CA LYS A 194 -11.90 -7.65 -6.71
C LYS A 194 -13.25 -8.39 -6.70
N LYS A 195 -13.26 -9.63 -6.21
CA LYS A 195 -14.43 -10.51 -6.14
C LYS A 195 -14.43 -11.29 -4.83
N GLY A 196 -15.62 -11.70 -4.38
CA GLY A 196 -15.77 -12.62 -3.27
C GLY A 196 -15.58 -14.09 -3.67
N SER A 197 -16.04 -14.99 -2.80
CA SER A 197 -16.07 -16.43 -3.06
C SER A 197 -17.38 -16.84 -3.74
N ASN A 198 -17.51 -18.12 -4.12
CA ASN A 198 -18.78 -18.64 -4.62
C ASN A 198 -19.90 -18.58 -3.56
N GLU A 199 -19.55 -18.68 -2.28
CA GLU A 199 -20.48 -18.67 -1.15
C GLU A 199 -20.82 -17.24 -0.70
N THR A 200 -19.88 -16.32 -0.82
CA THR A 200 -20.05 -14.89 -0.51
C THR A 200 -19.55 -14.08 -1.72
N PRO A 201 -20.39 -13.85 -2.74
CA PRO A 201 -19.96 -13.22 -3.99
C PRO A 201 -19.53 -11.76 -3.84
N ASP A 202 -20.13 -11.06 -2.88
CA ASP A 202 -19.74 -9.70 -2.55
C ASP A 202 -18.31 -9.68 -1.96
N PRO A 203 -17.37 -8.93 -2.55
CA PRO A 203 -15.98 -8.92 -2.11
C PRO A 203 -15.79 -8.30 -0.72
N VAL A 204 -16.63 -7.36 -0.33
CA VAL A 204 -16.56 -6.67 0.95
C VAL A 204 -17.00 -7.63 2.06
N ASP A 205 -18.13 -8.30 1.89
CA ASP A 205 -18.63 -9.29 2.86
C ASP A 205 -17.69 -10.49 2.96
N PHE A 206 -17.18 -10.98 1.82
CA PHE A 206 -16.17 -12.04 1.80
C PHE A 206 -14.94 -11.67 2.65
N PHE A 207 -14.38 -10.48 2.42
CA PHE A 207 -13.23 -10.00 3.17
C PHE A 207 -13.53 -9.87 4.68
N ARG A 208 -14.66 -9.25 5.03
CA ARG A 208 -15.06 -9.04 6.43
C ARG A 208 -15.24 -10.35 7.17
N ASN A 209 -15.84 -11.35 6.53
CA ASN A 209 -16.04 -12.68 7.12
C ASN A 209 -14.72 -13.42 7.33
N ALA A 210 -13.76 -13.24 6.41
CA ALA A 210 -12.52 -14.01 6.40
C ALA A 210 -11.37 -13.42 7.24
N ILE A 211 -11.26 -12.09 7.37
CA ILE A 211 -10.07 -11.43 7.97
C ILE A 211 -9.87 -11.67 9.48
N GLY A 212 -10.87 -12.21 10.19
CA GLY A 212 -10.80 -12.45 11.63
C GLY A 212 -11.03 -11.19 12.48
N THR A 213 -10.53 -11.17 13.71
CA THR A 213 -10.76 -10.09 14.71
C THR A 213 -9.48 -9.58 15.39
N THR A 214 -8.32 -10.15 15.07
CA THR A 214 -7.05 -9.83 15.72
C THR A 214 -6.42 -8.56 15.14
N ASN A 215 -5.98 -7.64 16.01
CA ASN A 215 -5.23 -6.44 15.65
C ASN A 215 -5.87 -5.54 14.57
N LEU A 216 -7.20 -5.56 14.44
CA LEU A 216 -7.93 -4.77 13.44
C LEU A 216 -7.66 -3.27 13.56
N GLN A 217 -7.45 -2.77 14.78
CA GLN A 217 -7.11 -1.38 15.05
C GLN A 217 -5.80 -0.95 14.39
N PHE A 218 -4.87 -1.87 14.13
CA PHE A 218 -3.58 -1.61 13.48
C PHE A 218 -3.65 -1.73 11.95
N SER A 219 -4.85 -1.64 11.37
CA SER A 219 -5.01 -1.76 9.93
C SER A 219 -6.13 -0.91 9.36
N ALA A 220 -6.06 -0.63 8.07
CA ALA A 220 -7.13 -0.01 7.32
C ALA A 220 -7.28 -0.71 5.96
N ALA A 221 -8.53 -0.98 5.56
CA ALA A 221 -8.83 -1.51 4.23
C ALA A 221 -9.44 -0.43 3.33
N TYR A 222 -9.15 -0.52 2.04
CA TYR A 222 -9.58 0.44 1.03
C TYR A 222 -10.32 -0.23 -0.12
N TYR A 223 -11.38 0.45 -0.59
CA TYR A 223 -12.24 -0.01 -1.68
C TYR A 223 -12.81 1.20 -2.44
N PRO A 224 -13.06 1.10 -3.76
CA PRO A 224 -12.76 -0.01 -4.65
C PRO A 224 -11.35 0.09 -5.27
N TRP A 225 -11.03 -0.86 -6.14
CA TRP A 225 -9.87 -0.78 -7.02
C TRP A 225 -9.95 0.44 -7.93
N LEU A 226 -8.81 0.84 -8.49
CA LEU A 226 -8.64 2.08 -9.23
C LEU A 226 -8.31 1.77 -10.69
N GLU A 227 -9.03 2.39 -11.62
CA GLU A 227 -8.61 2.43 -13.03
C GLU A 227 -7.56 3.53 -13.18
N THR A 228 -6.31 3.10 -13.41
CA THR A 228 -5.14 3.99 -13.40
C THR A 228 -4.66 4.36 -14.79
N SER A 229 -3.67 5.26 -14.84
CA SER A 229 -2.96 5.67 -16.06
C SER A 229 -1.46 5.38 -15.95
N VAL A 230 -1.08 4.30 -15.26
CA VAL A 230 0.33 3.91 -15.12
C VAL A 230 0.87 3.27 -16.40
N LEU A 231 0.01 2.63 -17.18
CA LEU A 231 0.30 2.11 -18.52
C LEU A 231 -0.36 2.96 -19.59
N LEU A 232 0.44 3.32 -20.59
CA LEU A 232 0.03 4.04 -21.79
C LEU A 232 -0.31 3.08 -22.92
N ASP A 233 -0.93 3.59 -23.99
CA ASP A 233 -1.23 2.80 -25.19
C ASP A 233 0.04 2.21 -25.83
N THR A 234 1.17 2.91 -25.72
CA THR A 234 2.47 2.48 -26.25
C THR A 234 3.09 1.30 -25.48
N ASP A 235 2.64 1.06 -24.25
CA ASP A 235 3.16 -0.02 -23.42
C ASP A 235 2.51 -1.37 -23.81
N ILE A 236 1.33 -1.33 -24.46
CA ILE A 236 0.69 -2.51 -25.04
C ILE A 236 1.27 -2.76 -26.42
N ASN A 237 2.07 -3.80 -26.56
CA ASN A 237 2.82 -4.09 -27.78
C ASN A 237 2.79 -5.59 -28.15
N GLY A 238 3.57 -5.97 -29.17
CA GLY A 238 3.64 -7.35 -29.68
C GLY A 238 4.33 -8.35 -28.74
N GLU A 239 4.94 -7.90 -27.65
CA GLU A 239 5.45 -8.77 -26.58
C GLU A 239 4.37 -9.09 -25.54
N ILE A 240 3.36 -8.22 -25.37
CA ILE A 240 2.22 -8.44 -24.49
C ILE A 240 1.12 -9.23 -25.20
N LEU A 241 0.74 -8.84 -26.41
CA LEU A 241 -0.31 -9.52 -27.18
C LEU A 241 0.33 -10.55 -28.11
N VAL A 242 0.42 -11.79 -27.63
CA VAL A 242 1.13 -12.88 -28.32
C VAL A 242 0.17 -13.82 -29.02
N TRP A 243 0.61 -14.43 -30.11
CA TRP A 243 -0.19 -15.39 -30.87
C TRP A 243 0.43 -16.78 -30.84
N ASP A 244 -0.40 -17.77 -31.16
CA ASP A 244 0.06 -19.10 -31.53
C ASP A 244 0.55 -19.09 -32.98
N TYR A 245 1.85 -18.88 -33.18
CA TYR A 245 2.42 -18.66 -34.51
C TYR A 245 2.36 -19.90 -35.42
N ASP A 246 2.04 -21.07 -34.87
CA ASP A 246 1.86 -22.32 -35.62
C ASP A 246 0.46 -22.42 -36.27
N LYS A 247 -0.50 -21.59 -35.83
CA LYS A 247 -1.89 -21.65 -36.29
C LYS A 247 -2.17 -20.62 -37.38
N SER A 248 -2.92 -21.03 -38.40
CA SER A 248 -3.47 -20.09 -39.36
C SER A 248 -4.60 -19.29 -38.72
N ILE A 249 -4.52 -17.97 -38.81
CA ILE A 249 -5.60 -17.06 -38.44
C ILE A 249 -6.21 -16.52 -39.72
N SER A 250 -7.54 -16.46 -39.75
CA SER A 250 -8.28 -15.73 -40.78
C SER A 250 -8.88 -14.49 -40.13
N SER A 251 -8.48 -13.34 -40.63
CA SER A 251 -9.15 -12.07 -40.37
C SER A 251 -10.26 -11.86 -41.41
N VAL A 252 -10.93 -10.72 -41.37
CA VAL A 252 -11.96 -10.36 -42.36
C VAL A 252 -11.33 -9.88 -43.68
N ASN A 253 -10.01 -9.65 -43.74
CA ASN A 253 -9.32 -9.07 -44.90
C ASN A 253 -8.20 -9.99 -45.45
N PRO A 254 -8.32 -10.49 -46.70
CA PRO A 254 -7.32 -11.37 -47.31
C PRO A 254 -5.91 -10.80 -47.43
N GLN A 255 -5.76 -9.48 -47.58
CA GLN A 255 -4.43 -8.84 -47.63
C GLN A 255 -3.77 -8.85 -46.25
N LEU A 256 -4.57 -8.61 -45.21
CA LEU A 256 -4.11 -8.67 -43.83
C LEU A 256 -3.72 -10.12 -43.46
N ASP A 257 -4.49 -11.11 -43.90
CA ASP A 257 -4.17 -12.53 -43.69
C ASP A 257 -2.81 -12.92 -44.29
N LYS A 258 -2.50 -12.41 -45.48
CA LYS A 258 -1.18 -12.64 -46.11
C LYS A 258 -0.05 -12.04 -45.28
N TYR A 259 -0.24 -10.81 -44.78
CA TYR A 259 0.74 -10.14 -43.93
C TYR A 259 0.93 -10.87 -42.57
N ILE A 260 -0.17 -11.32 -41.95
CA ILE A 260 -0.13 -12.10 -40.71
C ILE A 260 0.69 -13.38 -40.93
N LYS A 261 0.41 -14.13 -42.00
CA LYS A 261 1.13 -15.38 -42.32
C LYS A 261 2.63 -15.16 -42.50
N ASP A 262 3.02 -14.09 -43.20
CA ASP A 262 4.43 -13.71 -43.38
C ASP A 262 5.11 -13.37 -42.04
N CYS A 263 4.44 -12.59 -41.18
CA CYS A 263 4.95 -12.27 -39.84
C CYS A 263 5.08 -13.53 -38.97
N PHE A 264 4.09 -14.43 -39.02
CA PHE A 264 4.09 -15.67 -38.25
C PHE A 264 5.26 -16.57 -38.66
N TYR A 265 5.47 -16.71 -39.97
CA TYR A 265 6.62 -17.42 -40.50
C TYR A 265 7.95 -16.85 -39.98
N LYS A 266 8.12 -15.52 -40.05
CA LYS A 266 9.33 -14.82 -39.60
C LYS A 266 9.59 -15.02 -38.11
N ILE A 267 8.55 -14.94 -37.29
CA ILE A 267 8.65 -15.09 -35.83
C ILE A 267 8.97 -16.54 -35.45
N GLN A 268 8.28 -17.51 -36.05
CA GLN A 268 8.44 -18.94 -35.75
C GLN A 268 9.81 -19.46 -36.19
N ASN A 269 10.24 -19.14 -37.41
CA ASN A 269 11.45 -19.70 -38.02
C ASN A 269 12.70 -18.84 -37.79
N LYS A 270 12.55 -17.64 -37.21
CA LYS A 270 13.61 -16.63 -37.08
C LYS A 270 14.36 -16.40 -38.41
N LYS A 271 13.60 -16.27 -39.50
CA LYS A 271 14.11 -16.10 -40.88
C LYS A 271 13.29 -15.09 -41.65
N GLU A 272 13.92 -14.34 -42.55
CA GLU A 272 13.22 -13.32 -43.34
C GLU A 272 12.19 -13.89 -44.34
N SER A 273 12.42 -15.09 -44.89
CA SER A 273 11.52 -15.75 -45.84
C SER A 273 11.80 -17.26 -45.94
N GLU A 274 10.95 -17.97 -46.69
CA GLU A 274 11.07 -19.41 -46.97
C GLU A 274 12.27 -19.79 -47.86
N LYS A 275 12.98 -18.82 -48.42
CA LYS A 275 14.13 -19.10 -49.30
C LYS A 275 15.30 -19.70 -48.51
N ALA A 276 16.03 -20.62 -49.15
CA ALA A 276 17.15 -21.32 -48.52
C ALA A 276 18.29 -20.39 -48.07
N ASP A 277 18.48 -19.27 -48.78
CA ASP A 277 19.48 -18.23 -48.54
C ASP A 277 18.98 -17.05 -47.68
N ALA A 278 17.75 -17.14 -47.14
CA ALA A 278 17.16 -16.07 -46.34
C ALA A 278 17.95 -15.80 -45.05
N LYS A 279 18.15 -14.52 -44.74
CA LYS A 279 18.86 -14.06 -43.54
C LYS A 279 18.15 -14.54 -42.26
N LEU A 280 18.96 -14.99 -41.29
CA LEU A 280 18.49 -15.31 -39.93
C LEU A 280 18.22 -14.01 -39.15
N LEU A 281 17.10 -13.99 -38.45
CA LEU A 281 16.67 -12.89 -37.61
C LEU A 281 17.24 -13.03 -36.20
N THR A 282 17.77 -11.93 -35.67
CA THR A 282 18.15 -11.83 -34.26
C THR A 282 16.91 -11.73 -33.36
N ASP A 283 17.07 -11.89 -32.05
CA ASP A 283 15.94 -11.70 -31.11
C ASP A 283 15.38 -10.26 -31.15
N SER A 284 16.25 -9.27 -31.43
CA SER A 284 15.82 -7.89 -31.64
C SER A 284 14.99 -7.74 -32.92
N ASP A 285 15.39 -8.40 -34.00
CA ASP A 285 14.63 -8.36 -35.26
C ASP A 285 13.25 -9.02 -35.07
N VAL A 286 13.19 -10.17 -34.37
CA VAL A 286 11.92 -10.85 -34.05
C VAL A 286 11.02 -9.96 -33.19
N LYS A 287 11.58 -9.25 -32.22
CA LYS A 287 10.83 -8.28 -31.40
C LYS A 287 10.26 -7.15 -32.26
N GLN A 288 11.03 -6.63 -33.22
CA GLN A 288 10.53 -5.63 -34.15
C GLN A 288 9.38 -6.17 -35.00
N VAL A 289 9.52 -7.37 -35.57
CA VAL A 289 8.46 -8.01 -36.36
C VAL A 289 7.16 -8.19 -35.54
N LYS A 290 7.27 -8.56 -34.25
CA LYS A 290 6.09 -8.63 -33.36
C LYS A 290 5.42 -7.27 -33.18
N ASN A 291 6.21 -6.21 -33.01
CA ASN A 291 5.67 -4.85 -32.85
C ASN A 291 5.04 -4.34 -34.15
N ASP A 292 5.65 -4.60 -35.30
CA ASP A 292 5.09 -4.23 -36.61
C ASP A 292 3.77 -4.98 -36.88
N LEU A 293 3.71 -6.27 -36.53
CA LEU A 293 2.49 -7.06 -36.55
C LEU A 293 1.42 -6.44 -35.64
N HIS A 294 1.75 -6.16 -34.38
CA HIS A 294 0.83 -5.52 -33.43
C HIS A 294 0.27 -4.20 -33.99
N ASN A 295 1.14 -3.30 -34.46
CA ASN A 295 0.76 -2.00 -34.99
C ASN A 295 -0.17 -2.14 -36.20
N THR A 296 0.14 -3.07 -37.11
CA THR A 296 -0.68 -3.34 -38.30
C THR A 296 -2.06 -3.86 -37.91
N LEU A 297 -2.14 -4.80 -36.97
CA LEU A 297 -3.42 -5.33 -36.48
C LEU A 297 -4.23 -4.26 -35.73
N PHE A 298 -3.58 -3.43 -34.93
CA PHE A 298 -4.23 -2.35 -34.19
C PHE A 298 -4.88 -1.30 -35.11
N GLN A 299 -4.25 -1.00 -36.25
CA GLN A 299 -4.78 -0.05 -37.23
C GLN A 299 -5.87 -0.65 -38.12
N ASN A 300 -5.75 -1.92 -38.49
CA ASN A 300 -6.56 -2.52 -39.56
C ASN A 300 -7.62 -3.53 -39.07
N TRP A 301 -7.61 -3.93 -37.80
CA TRP A 301 -8.54 -4.91 -37.24
C TRP A 301 -9.29 -4.35 -36.02
N PRO A 302 -10.58 -3.92 -36.17
CA PRO A 302 -11.34 -3.30 -35.09
C PRO A 302 -11.44 -4.13 -33.81
N GLN A 303 -11.67 -5.45 -33.93
CA GLN A 303 -11.72 -6.36 -32.79
C GLN A 303 -10.36 -6.45 -32.07
N TYR A 304 -9.25 -6.39 -32.81
CA TYR A 304 -7.90 -6.37 -32.23
C TYR A 304 -7.65 -5.07 -31.45
N LYS A 305 -8.08 -3.93 -31.99
CA LYS A 305 -8.01 -2.65 -31.27
C LYS A 305 -8.80 -2.67 -29.97
N LEU A 306 -10.00 -3.24 -29.98
CA LEU A 306 -10.85 -3.37 -28.79
C LEU A 306 -10.24 -4.31 -27.75
N ILE A 307 -9.70 -5.47 -28.15
CA ILE A 307 -9.08 -6.40 -27.20
C ILE A 307 -7.78 -5.83 -26.62
N ALA A 308 -6.96 -5.13 -27.43
CA ALA A 308 -5.77 -4.43 -26.94
C ALA A 308 -6.12 -3.38 -25.88
N LYS A 309 -7.19 -2.60 -26.12
CA LYS A 309 -7.73 -1.67 -25.13
C LYS A 309 -8.19 -2.38 -23.86
N LYS A 310 -8.96 -3.47 -23.97
CA LYS A 310 -9.37 -4.26 -22.79
C LYS A 310 -8.19 -4.79 -21.99
N VAL A 311 -7.13 -5.26 -22.64
CA VAL A 311 -5.89 -5.71 -21.98
C VAL A 311 -5.24 -4.55 -21.24
N LYS A 312 -5.14 -3.37 -21.86
CA LYS A 312 -4.65 -2.16 -21.19
C LYS A 312 -5.46 -1.82 -19.95
N ASP A 313 -6.77 -1.77 -20.08
CA ASP A 313 -7.70 -1.42 -19.00
C ASP A 313 -7.62 -2.45 -17.85
N PHE A 314 -7.45 -3.73 -18.19
CA PHE A 314 -7.21 -4.80 -17.22
C PHE A 314 -5.89 -4.62 -16.45
N LEU A 315 -4.79 -4.29 -17.14
CA LEU A 315 -3.49 -4.08 -16.50
C LEU A 315 -3.40 -2.76 -15.71
N ASN A 316 -4.20 -1.76 -16.08
CA ASN A 316 -4.32 -0.49 -15.36
C ASN A 316 -5.29 -0.56 -14.17
N LEU A 317 -6.01 -1.67 -13.97
CA LEU A 317 -6.88 -1.87 -12.82
C LEU A 317 -6.05 -2.33 -11.62
N LEU A 318 -5.75 -1.41 -10.71
CA LEU A 318 -4.84 -1.66 -9.58
C LEU A 318 -5.53 -1.43 -8.22
N PRO A 319 -5.20 -2.24 -7.19
CA PRO A 319 -5.68 -2.00 -5.84
C PRO A 319 -5.03 -0.73 -5.21
N PRO A 320 -5.73 -0.05 -4.28
CA PRO A 320 -5.36 1.28 -3.80
C PRO A 320 -4.24 1.34 -2.75
N SER A 321 -3.85 0.25 -2.09
CA SER A 321 -2.96 0.28 -0.91
C SER A 321 -1.64 1.00 -1.13
N ALA A 322 -1.02 0.86 -2.30
CA ALA A 322 0.23 1.56 -2.62
C ALA A 322 0.06 3.06 -2.80
N ALA A 323 -1.04 3.49 -3.45
CA ALA A 323 -1.39 4.90 -3.53
C ALA A 323 -1.69 5.48 -2.13
N MET A 324 -2.39 4.70 -1.29
CA MET A 324 -2.68 5.09 0.09
C MET A 324 -1.43 5.21 0.96
N ALA A 325 -0.47 4.30 0.81
CA ALA A 325 0.82 4.42 1.50
C ALA A 325 1.54 5.71 1.11
N GLY A 326 1.46 6.11 -0.17
CA GLY A 326 1.99 7.39 -0.65
C GLY A 326 1.27 8.58 -0.01
N ILE A 327 -0.07 8.55 0.02
CA ILE A 327 -0.90 9.58 0.66
C ILE A 327 -0.60 9.70 2.15
N TYR A 328 -0.40 8.59 2.86
CA TYR A 328 -0.01 8.60 4.28
C TYR A 328 1.33 9.30 4.45
N THR A 329 2.34 8.94 3.65
CA THR A 329 3.65 9.61 3.66
C THR A 329 3.53 11.10 3.38
N MET A 330 2.72 11.50 2.39
CA MET A 330 2.50 12.90 2.06
C MET A 330 1.81 13.67 3.19
N VAL A 331 0.73 13.13 3.77
CA VAL A 331 -0.04 13.79 4.83
C VAL A 331 0.80 13.90 6.09
N ASP A 332 1.53 12.87 6.48
CA ASP A 332 2.39 12.90 7.65
C ASP A 332 3.49 13.94 7.52
N ASN A 333 4.16 14.02 6.36
CA ASN A 333 5.24 14.98 6.12
C ASN A 333 4.74 16.43 6.05
N THR A 334 3.51 16.66 5.60
CA THR A 334 2.98 18.02 5.39
C THR A 334 2.12 18.53 6.55
N ARG A 335 1.47 17.62 7.29
CA ARG A 335 0.45 17.96 8.28
C ARG A 335 0.57 17.21 9.60
N GLY A 336 1.50 16.26 9.69
CA GLY A 336 1.68 15.39 10.86
C GLY A 336 0.73 14.19 10.88
N VAL A 337 1.18 13.13 11.54
CA VAL A 337 0.48 11.83 11.66
C VAL A 337 -0.92 11.91 12.32
N TRP A 338 -1.18 12.99 13.04
CA TRP A 338 -2.47 13.30 13.67
C TRP A 338 -3.53 13.81 12.70
N LYS A 339 -3.17 14.13 11.45
CA LYS A 339 -4.16 14.44 10.42
C LYS A 339 -4.67 13.17 9.75
N ALA A 340 -6.00 13.00 9.72
CA ALA A 340 -6.64 11.93 8.95
C ALA A 340 -6.23 11.96 7.45
N PRO A 341 -5.75 10.86 6.87
CA PRO A 341 -5.34 10.76 5.46
C PRO A 341 -6.55 10.56 4.52
N ALA A 342 -7.56 11.41 4.69
CA ALA A 342 -8.80 11.44 3.92
C ALA A 342 -9.12 12.87 3.45
N ASN A 343 -10.04 12.98 2.49
CA ASN A 343 -10.29 14.19 1.69
C ASN A 343 -9.02 14.64 0.93
N VAL A 344 -8.29 13.66 0.40
CA VAL A 344 -7.07 13.86 -0.40
C VAL A 344 -7.30 13.27 -1.78
N SER A 345 -6.90 14.01 -2.82
CA SER A 345 -7.01 13.56 -4.20
C SER A 345 -5.97 12.49 -4.53
N ILE A 346 -6.32 11.54 -5.40
CA ILE A 346 -5.41 10.47 -5.83
C ILE A 346 -4.90 10.77 -7.25
N ASN A 347 -3.58 10.81 -7.41
CA ASN A 347 -2.90 11.02 -8.69
C ASN A 347 -2.79 9.71 -9.48
N TYR A 348 -2.69 9.82 -10.81
CA TYR A 348 -2.58 8.70 -11.75
C TYR A 348 -3.80 7.77 -11.79
N VAL A 349 -4.95 8.26 -11.33
CA VAL A 349 -6.22 7.52 -11.34
C VAL A 349 -7.23 8.26 -12.23
N ASN A 350 -7.89 7.52 -13.11
CA ASN A 350 -8.93 8.03 -14.00
C ASN A 350 -10.31 7.97 -13.35
N LYS A 351 -10.60 6.89 -12.63
CA LYS A 351 -11.82 6.69 -11.82
C LYS A 351 -11.68 5.46 -10.91
N PRO A 352 -12.47 5.36 -9.84
CA PRO A 352 -12.70 4.10 -9.14
C PRO A 352 -13.40 3.09 -10.07
N ALA A 353 -13.07 1.81 -9.93
CA ALA A 353 -13.62 0.73 -10.76
C ALA A 353 -15.14 0.56 -10.59
N ILE A 354 -15.64 0.91 -9.41
CA ILE A 354 -17.07 0.87 -9.07
C ILE A 354 -17.44 2.23 -8.47
N PRO A 355 -18.49 2.90 -8.95
CA PRO A 355 -18.98 4.12 -8.31
C PRO A 355 -19.60 3.78 -6.95
N ILE A 356 -19.21 4.50 -5.90
CA ILE A 356 -19.75 4.33 -4.54
C ILE A 356 -20.71 5.47 -4.22
N THR A 357 -21.98 5.13 -4.00
CA THR A 357 -23.01 6.08 -3.57
C THR A 357 -22.92 6.35 -2.06
N ASN A 358 -23.72 7.29 -1.56
CA ASN A 358 -23.79 7.54 -0.12
C ASN A 358 -24.36 6.33 0.65
N ALA A 359 -25.34 5.63 0.06
CA ALA A 359 -25.94 4.45 0.68
C ALA A 359 -24.94 3.29 0.75
N ASP A 360 -24.19 3.06 -0.33
CA ASP A 360 -23.12 2.04 -0.34
C ASP A 360 -22.06 2.35 0.72
N GLN A 361 -21.69 3.63 0.86
CA GLN A 361 -20.70 4.05 1.84
C GLN A 361 -21.17 3.88 3.30
N GLU A 362 -22.48 4.00 3.56
CA GLU A 362 -23.01 3.84 4.92
C GLU A 362 -22.65 2.47 5.49
N ASP A 363 -22.86 1.41 4.72
CA ASP A 363 -22.47 0.05 5.11
C ASP A 363 -20.94 -0.14 5.14
N LEU A 364 -20.19 0.45 4.20
CA LEU A 364 -18.72 0.43 4.26
C LEU A 364 -18.19 1.01 5.57
N ASN A 365 -18.80 2.10 6.03
CA ASN A 365 -18.34 2.87 7.17
C ASN A 365 -18.82 2.31 8.52
N MET A 366 -20.08 1.90 8.62
CA MET A 366 -20.71 1.37 9.85
C MET A 366 -21.36 0.00 9.65
N PRO A 367 -20.58 -1.04 9.31
CA PRO A 367 -21.15 -2.37 9.16
C PRO A 367 -21.51 -2.97 10.51
N MET A 368 -22.49 -3.90 10.51
CA MET A 368 -22.86 -4.66 11.71
C MET A 368 -21.68 -5.47 12.28
N SER A 369 -20.74 -5.89 11.43
CA SER A 369 -19.53 -6.62 11.84
C SER A 369 -18.51 -5.74 12.56
N GLY A 370 -18.65 -4.41 12.53
CA GLY A 370 -17.67 -3.44 13.03
C GLY A 370 -16.42 -3.27 12.17
N LYS A 371 -16.28 -4.03 11.08
CA LYS A 371 -15.12 -4.03 10.18
C LYS A 371 -15.26 -2.97 9.08
N ALA A 372 -15.01 -1.72 9.43
CA ALA A 372 -15.13 -0.59 8.53
C ALA A 372 -14.13 -0.65 7.36
N ILE A 373 -14.53 -0.14 6.20
CA ILE A 373 -13.74 -0.08 4.97
C ILE A 373 -13.80 1.34 4.44
N ASN A 374 -12.66 1.88 4.03
CA ASN A 374 -12.54 3.25 3.57
C ASN A 374 -12.83 3.34 2.07
N ALA A 375 -13.86 4.13 1.73
CA ALA A 375 -14.26 4.35 0.35
C ALA A 375 -13.34 5.33 -0.39
N ILE A 376 -13.07 5.06 -1.67
CA ILE A 376 -12.51 6.01 -2.63
C ILE A 376 -13.61 6.40 -3.61
N ARG A 377 -13.87 7.70 -3.74
CA ARG A 377 -15.06 8.23 -4.43
C ARG A 377 -14.71 9.29 -5.45
N THR A 378 -15.56 9.41 -6.47
CA THR A 378 -15.51 10.50 -7.43
C THR A 378 -16.53 11.57 -7.04
N PHE A 379 -16.05 12.81 -6.96
CA PHE A 379 -16.88 13.98 -6.69
C PHE A 379 -16.86 14.91 -7.91
N PRO A 380 -18.03 15.28 -8.46
CA PRO A 380 -18.12 16.25 -9.55
C PRO A 380 -17.41 17.56 -9.19
N GLY A 381 -16.48 18.01 -10.03
CA GLY A 381 -15.70 19.24 -9.82
C GLY A 381 -14.50 19.12 -8.86
N GLU A 382 -14.45 18.10 -8.01
CA GLU A 382 -13.36 17.89 -7.04
C GLU A 382 -12.45 16.69 -7.38
N GLY A 383 -12.85 15.87 -8.35
CA GLY A 383 -12.09 14.71 -8.81
C GLY A 383 -12.26 13.49 -7.88
N ILE A 384 -11.24 12.64 -7.84
CA ILE A 384 -11.26 11.38 -7.10
C ILE A 384 -10.57 11.59 -5.76
N LYS A 385 -11.26 11.24 -4.67
CA LYS A 385 -10.78 11.46 -3.30
C LYS A 385 -10.88 10.20 -2.46
N VAL A 386 -9.91 10.06 -1.57
CA VAL A 386 -10.02 9.17 -0.41
C VAL A 386 -11.08 9.73 0.53
N TRP A 387 -12.12 8.96 0.83
CA TRP A 387 -13.31 9.44 1.54
C TRP A 387 -13.65 8.58 2.76
N GLY A 388 -12.63 8.09 3.46
CA GLY A 388 -12.74 7.39 4.74
C GLY A 388 -11.40 7.42 5.49
N ALA A 389 -11.46 7.45 6.83
CA ALA A 389 -10.28 7.46 7.69
C ALA A 389 -10.41 6.52 8.90
N ARG A 390 -11.20 5.45 8.79
CA ARG A 390 -11.41 4.46 9.84
C ARG A 390 -10.41 3.30 9.76
N THR A 391 -10.05 2.75 10.91
CA THR A 391 -9.34 1.47 10.98
C THR A 391 -10.31 0.32 10.70
N LEU A 392 -9.83 -0.91 10.59
CA LEU A 392 -10.73 -2.07 10.55
C LEU A 392 -11.49 -2.28 11.87
N ASP A 393 -11.08 -1.66 12.98
CA ASP A 393 -11.84 -1.65 14.23
C ASP A 393 -12.78 -0.42 14.26
N GLY A 394 -13.69 -0.36 13.29
CA GLY A 394 -14.50 0.82 12.99
C GLY A 394 -15.57 1.16 14.04
N ASN A 395 -16.00 0.18 14.84
CA ASN A 395 -16.96 0.40 15.92
C ASN A 395 -16.30 0.72 17.27
N SER A 396 -14.98 0.67 17.35
CA SER A 396 -14.21 1.10 18.52
C SER A 396 -14.58 2.52 18.92
N GLN A 397 -14.54 2.82 20.23
CA GLN A 397 -14.61 4.20 20.71
C GLN A 397 -13.22 4.83 20.73
N ASP A 398 -12.19 4.05 21.03
CA ASP A 398 -10.81 4.54 21.17
C ASP A 398 -10.02 4.49 19.86
N TRP A 399 -10.18 3.41 19.08
CA TRP A 399 -9.29 3.10 17.94
C TRP A 399 -9.96 3.17 16.58
N ARG A 400 -11.11 3.86 16.50
CA ARG A 400 -11.89 3.98 15.28
C ARG A 400 -11.11 4.58 14.13
N TYR A 401 -10.27 5.58 14.40
CA TYR A 401 -9.68 6.42 13.35
C TYR A 401 -8.19 6.14 13.15
N ILE A 402 -7.79 6.17 11.88
CA ILE A 402 -6.41 5.93 11.43
C ILE A 402 -5.43 6.91 12.07
N ASN A 403 -5.73 8.20 12.04
CA ASN A 403 -4.84 9.23 12.59
C ASN A 403 -4.70 9.11 14.12
N VAL A 404 -5.77 8.72 14.82
CA VAL A 404 -5.74 8.50 16.27
C VAL A 404 -4.79 7.34 16.59
N ARG A 405 -4.99 6.18 15.96
CA ARG A 405 -4.13 5.00 16.20
C ARG A 405 -2.68 5.26 15.80
N ARG A 406 -2.43 5.84 14.63
CA ARG A 406 -1.06 6.11 14.14
C ARG A 406 -0.34 7.16 14.99
N THR A 407 -1.05 8.18 15.47
CA THR A 407 -0.49 9.15 16.43
C THR A 407 -0.11 8.47 17.72
N MET A 408 -0.96 7.60 18.27
CA MET A 408 -0.64 6.86 19.47
C MET A 408 0.59 5.95 19.28
N ILE A 409 0.71 5.25 18.13
CA ILE A 409 1.92 4.47 17.79
C ILE A 409 3.16 5.38 17.79
N PHE A 410 3.08 6.54 17.14
CA PHE A 410 4.18 7.50 17.08
C PHE A 410 4.65 7.95 18.48
N LEU A 411 3.71 8.30 19.37
CA LEU A 411 4.00 8.69 20.74
C LEU A 411 4.61 7.53 21.54
N GLU A 412 3.98 6.37 21.51
CA GLU A 412 4.42 5.16 22.22
C GLU A 412 5.85 4.75 21.81
N GLN A 413 6.14 4.71 20.51
CA GLN A 413 7.46 4.30 20.02
C GLN A 413 8.55 5.34 20.29
N SER A 414 8.22 6.64 20.19
CA SER A 414 9.16 7.73 20.52
C SER A 414 9.55 7.69 22.00
N VAL A 415 8.56 7.60 22.90
CA VAL A 415 8.80 7.51 24.34
C VAL A 415 9.53 6.21 24.69
N LYS A 416 9.14 5.07 24.10
CA LYS A 416 9.82 3.78 24.32
C LYS A 416 11.30 3.83 23.92
N ASN A 417 11.63 4.45 22.80
CA ASN A 417 13.02 4.56 22.35
C ASN A 417 13.85 5.46 23.27
N ALA A 418 13.29 6.58 23.73
CA ALA A 418 13.95 7.46 24.69
C ALA A 418 14.14 6.77 26.06
N ALA A 419 13.14 6.01 26.51
CA ALA A 419 13.18 5.32 27.80
C ALA A 419 14.29 4.24 27.89
N ARG A 420 14.79 3.72 26.75
CA ARG A 420 15.90 2.75 26.72
C ARG A 420 17.16 3.27 27.40
N ALA A 421 17.41 4.58 27.34
CA ALA A 421 18.58 5.21 27.95
C ALA A 421 18.56 5.16 29.50
N TYR A 422 17.42 4.87 30.11
CA TYR A 422 17.25 4.78 31.57
C TYR A 422 17.22 3.34 32.10
N VAL A 423 17.36 2.34 31.21
CA VAL A 423 17.44 0.95 31.64
C VAL A 423 18.75 0.77 32.41
N PHE A 424 18.67 0.26 33.64
CA PHE A 424 19.78 0.14 34.61
C PHE A 424 20.25 1.42 35.29
N GLU A 425 19.57 2.56 35.08
CA GLU A 425 19.76 3.73 35.94
C GLU A 425 19.18 3.48 37.35
N PRO A 426 19.67 4.18 38.40
CA PRO A 426 19.09 4.10 39.73
C PRO A 426 17.58 4.40 39.72
N ASN A 427 16.78 3.49 40.30
CA ASN A 427 15.32 3.65 40.42
C ASN A 427 14.97 4.61 41.58
N ASP A 428 15.29 5.89 41.40
CA ASP A 428 15.10 6.94 42.40
C ASP A 428 14.31 8.15 41.85
N ALA A 429 13.96 9.07 42.75
CA ALA A 429 13.19 10.26 42.41
C ALA A 429 13.82 11.15 41.34
N ASN A 430 15.16 11.20 41.25
CA ASN A 430 15.82 12.02 40.23
C ASN A 430 15.61 11.41 38.83
N THR A 431 15.76 10.09 38.70
CA THR A 431 15.48 9.36 37.47
C THR A 431 14.03 9.55 37.03
N TRP A 432 13.08 9.44 37.96
CA TRP A 432 11.65 9.63 37.68
C TRP A 432 11.34 11.03 37.16
N ILE A 433 11.83 12.07 37.85
CA ILE A 433 11.62 13.47 37.47
C ILE A 433 12.24 13.76 36.10
N ASN A 434 13.45 13.26 35.84
CA ASN A 434 14.10 13.45 34.54
C ASN A 434 13.30 12.83 33.40
N MET A 435 12.78 11.61 33.59
CA MET A 435 11.94 10.95 32.60
C MET A 435 10.61 11.67 32.40
N LYS A 436 9.95 12.10 33.48
CA LYS A 436 8.71 12.89 33.43
C LYS A 436 8.90 14.15 32.62
N CYS A 437 9.90 14.98 32.97
CA CYS A 437 10.17 16.23 32.26
C CYS A 437 10.51 16.00 30.78
N MET A 438 11.22 14.92 30.46
CA MET A 438 11.53 14.56 29.07
C MET A 438 10.27 14.25 28.25
N ILE A 439 9.37 13.42 28.80
CA ILE A 439 8.10 13.07 28.15
C ILE A 439 7.21 14.30 28.03
N GLU A 440 7.07 15.10 29.09
CA GLU A 440 6.27 16.33 29.07
C GLU A 440 6.76 17.33 28.01
N ASN A 441 8.08 17.53 27.89
CA ASN A 441 8.65 18.43 26.88
C ASN A 441 8.36 17.96 25.45
N PHE A 442 8.46 16.65 25.20
CA PHE A 442 8.11 16.04 23.92
C PHE A 442 6.61 16.24 23.60
N LEU A 443 5.73 15.91 24.53
CA LEU A 443 4.27 16.06 24.34
C LEU A 443 3.87 17.53 24.16
N ARG A 444 4.54 18.46 24.86
CA ARG A 444 4.37 19.91 24.63
C ARG A 444 4.74 20.32 23.21
N SER A 445 5.80 19.75 22.64
CA SER A 445 6.19 20.00 21.24
C SER A 445 5.14 19.48 20.26
N VAL A 446 4.61 18.28 20.50
CA VAL A 446 3.53 17.70 19.68
C VAL A 446 2.24 18.54 19.77
N TRP A 447 1.84 18.94 20.98
CA TRP A 447 0.68 19.81 21.20
C TRP A 447 0.82 21.16 20.50
N LYS A 448 1.99 21.82 20.60
CA LYS A 448 2.25 23.10 19.89
C LYS A 448 2.12 23.00 18.36
N ARG A 449 2.34 21.81 17.78
CA ARG A 449 2.14 21.54 16.34
C ARG A 449 0.70 21.12 16.00
N GLY A 450 -0.20 21.09 16.99
CA GLY A 450 -1.61 20.73 16.83
C GLY A 450 -1.89 19.23 16.86
N GLY A 451 -0.95 18.41 17.33
CA GLY A 451 -1.11 16.95 17.37
C GLY A 451 -1.94 16.42 18.54
N LEU A 452 -2.07 17.21 19.60
CA LEU A 452 -2.92 16.92 20.75
C LEU A 452 -4.02 17.98 20.86
N ALA A 453 -5.20 17.57 21.30
CA ALA A 453 -6.34 18.43 21.56
C ALA A 453 -6.22 19.09 22.94
N GLY A 454 -6.88 20.23 23.15
CA GLY A 454 -6.84 20.98 24.41
C GLY A 454 -6.33 22.40 24.22
N THR A 455 -6.91 23.35 24.95
CA THR A 455 -6.53 24.77 24.91
C THR A 455 -5.32 25.07 25.76
N THR A 456 -5.04 24.23 26.75
CA THR A 456 -3.82 24.23 27.56
C THR A 456 -3.11 22.87 27.50
N PRO A 457 -1.81 22.80 27.83
CA PRO A 457 -1.07 21.54 27.92
C PRO A 457 -1.68 20.55 28.89
N GLU A 458 -2.23 21.03 30.01
CA GLU A 458 -2.81 20.21 31.07
C GLU A 458 -4.13 19.55 30.64
N GLU A 459 -4.87 20.17 29.71
CA GLU A 459 -6.01 19.52 29.04
C GLU A 459 -5.57 18.50 27.98
N ALA A 460 -4.35 18.67 27.45
CA ALA A 460 -3.86 17.90 26.31
C ALA A 460 -3.12 16.63 26.70
N PHE A 461 -2.37 16.65 27.80
CA PHE A 461 -1.64 15.49 28.29
C PHE A 461 -1.29 15.58 29.77
N GLU A 462 -1.10 14.41 30.39
CA GLU A 462 -0.60 14.28 31.75
C GLU A 462 0.44 13.16 31.82
N VAL A 463 1.48 13.35 32.63
CA VAL A 463 2.52 12.34 32.89
C VAL A 463 2.64 12.10 34.39
N HIS A 464 2.36 10.88 34.80
CA HIS A 464 2.37 10.43 36.19
C HIS A 464 3.52 9.45 36.40
N VAL A 465 4.32 9.68 37.44
CA VAL A 465 5.42 8.82 37.86
C VAL A 465 5.85 9.18 39.28
N GLY A 466 5.87 8.18 40.16
CA GLY A 466 6.41 8.34 41.51
C GLY A 466 5.89 7.31 42.52
N LEU A 467 6.56 7.22 43.67
CA LEU A 467 6.11 6.41 44.80
C LEU A 467 4.85 7.01 45.43
N GLY A 468 3.77 6.23 45.51
CA GLY A 468 2.46 6.68 45.98
C GLY A 468 1.61 7.37 44.89
N ASP A 469 2.13 7.49 43.67
CA ASP A 469 1.41 7.97 42.48
C ASP A 469 1.16 6.79 41.52
N THR A 470 2.20 6.31 40.84
CA THR A 470 2.12 5.16 39.92
C THR A 470 2.80 3.90 40.43
N MET A 471 3.61 4.00 41.48
CA MET A 471 4.42 2.90 42.01
C MET A 471 4.18 2.72 43.52
N ILE A 472 4.30 1.49 43.98
CA ILE A 472 4.40 1.15 45.41
C ILE A 472 5.84 0.78 45.80
N ALA A 473 6.12 0.63 47.09
CA ALA A 473 7.46 0.29 47.57
C ALA A 473 7.99 -1.03 46.98
N ASP A 474 7.11 -2.02 46.79
CA ASP A 474 7.48 -3.30 46.20
C ASP A 474 7.90 -3.18 44.74
N ASP A 475 7.26 -2.31 43.93
CA ASP A 475 7.71 -2.05 42.55
C ASP A 475 9.17 -1.56 42.55
N ILE A 476 9.57 -0.70 43.49
CA ILE A 476 10.94 -0.19 43.60
C ILE A 476 11.91 -1.31 43.96
N LEU A 477 11.55 -2.17 44.92
CA LEU A 477 12.36 -3.32 45.34
C LEU A 477 12.52 -4.35 44.22
N GLU A 478 11.49 -4.51 43.38
CA GLU A 478 11.52 -5.36 42.18
C GLU A 478 12.22 -4.69 40.98
N GLY A 479 12.65 -3.42 41.11
CA GLY A 479 13.32 -2.68 40.05
C GLY A 479 12.39 -2.23 38.92
N ILE A 480 11.09 -2.16 39.17
CA ILE A 480 10.06 -1.74 38.22
C ILE A 480 9.82 -0.23 38.38
N MET A 481 9.90 0.50 37.26
CA MET A 481 9.49 1.90 37.16
C MET A 481 8.22 1.99 36.30
N ARG A 482 7.11 2.47 36.87
CA ARG A 482 5.82 2.62 36.17
C ARG A 482 5.55 4.08 35.83
N ILE A 483 5.27 4.35 34.56
CA ILE A 483 4.94 5.68 34.06
C ILE A 483 3.59 5.58 33.36
N THR A 484 2.66 6.45 33.76
CA THR A 484 1.37 6.59 33.10
C THR A 484 1.37 7.87 32.29
N VAL A 485 1.09 7.75 31.00
CA VAL A 485 1.00 8.89 30.08
C VAL A 485 -0.41 8.95 29.53
N LEU A 486 -1.10 10.06 29.77
CA LEU A 486 -2.44 10.34 29.25
C LEU A 486 -2.31 11.40 28.15
N VAL A 487 -3.00 11.22 27.03
CA VAL A 487 -2.98 12.15 25.89
C VAL A 487 -4.37 12.29 25.28
N ALA A 488 -4.74 13.52 24.94
CA ALA A 488 -5.95 13.83 24.19
C ALA A 488 -5.61 13.98 22.70
N ILE A 489 -5.97 13.00 21.88
CA ILE A 489 -5.68 13.03 20.43
C ILE A 489 -6.86 13.65 19.67
N SER A 490 -6.55 14.53 18.71
CA SER A 490 -7.55 15.17 17.86
C SER A 490 -8.29 14.14 16.98
N HIS A 491 -9.61 14.11 17.12
CA HIS A 491 -10.49 13.29 16.28
C HIS A 491 -10.90 14.05 15.01
N PRO A 492 -11.06 13.37 13.85
CA PRO A 492 -11.54 14.03 12.65
C PRO A 492 -13.05 14.35 12.74
N ALA A 493 -13.46 15.49 12.20
CA ALA A 493 -14.87 15.79 11.97
C ALA A 493 -15.37 14.99 10.75
N GLU A 494 -15.93 13.79 10.99
CA GLU A 494 -16.45 12.90 9.95
C GLU A 494 -17.83 13.32 9.44
N PHE A 495 -18.68 13.86 10.32
CA PHE A 495 -20.03 14.31 10.02
C PHE A 495 -20.17 15.80 10.35
N ILE A 496 -20.79 16.56 9.44
CA ILE A 496 -21.11 17.98 9.64
C ILE A 496 -22.61 18.15 9.37
N GLU A 497 -23.36 18.50 10.40
CA GLU A 497 -24.79 18.82 10.31
C GLU A 497 -24.98 20.34 10.30
N ILE A 498 -25.67 20.86 9.28
CA ILE A 498 -26.04 22.28 9.16
C ILE A 498 -27.56 22.37 9.26
N THR A 499 -28.05 22.93 10.37
CA THR A 499 -29.49 23.12 10.58
C THR A 499 -29.92 24.51 10.12
N PHE A 500 -30.84 24.59 9.16
CA PHE A 500 -31.51 25.83 8.77
C PHE A 500 -32.85 25.96 9.50
N GLN A 501 -33.05 27.08 10.20
CA GLN A 501 -34.33 27.43 10.80
C GLN A 501 -34.75 28.79 10.26
N GLN A 502 -35.94 28.86 9.64
CA GLN A 502 -36.51 30.13 9.24
C GLN A 502 -36.81 30.95 10.50
N GLN A 503 -36.08 32.05 10.67
CA GLN A 503 -36.36 32.99 11.75
C GLN A 503 -37.64 33.75 11.41
N MET A 504 -38.54 33.93 12.38
CA MET A 504 -39.66 34.85 12.22
C MET A 504 -39.13 36.23 11.87
N GLN A 505 -39.73 36.85 10.85
CA GLN A 505 -39.37 38.17 10.41
C GLN A 505 -39.54 39.14 11.58
N LYS A 506 -38.43 39.75 12.04
CA LYS A 506 -38.42 40.63 13.23
C LYS A 506 -38.91 42.05 12.92
N SER A 507 -39.19 42.36 11.66
CA SER A 507 -39.81 43.60 11.16
C SER A 507 -40.26 43.44 9.71
#